data_AF-A0A0D2HZA9-F1
#
_entry.id   AF-A0A0D2HZA9-F1
#
_cell.length_a   1.000
_cell.length_b   1.000
_cell.length_c   1.000
_cell.angle_alpha   90.00
_cell.angle_beta   90.00
_cell.angle_gamma   90.00
#
_symmetry.space_group_name_H-M   'P 1'
#
loop_
_entity.id
_entity.type
_entity.pdbx_description
1 polymer ?
#
loop_
_entity_poly.entity_id
_entity_poly.type
_entity_poly.pdbx_seq_one_letter_code
_entity_poly.pdbx_strand_id
1 'polypeptide(L)'
;MTYWAVKRECAGTTIGVARVKQRNETNGLEAWSVNTTLSDIRVAVHIDGWNVVTGEPVFHHSWPNAFALKLNQSTELGRLDLGALGPSRFKLSENGIGLEDIGFAIRHCQEAPFQAGARHLGLKIARNGADTVVEATANLPIKGLLVQVMDHLDTTWEDNGVDPVPGQIASLRFMGKGLEVGQKHPLRARWMGGEWSRQNNVRPSL
;
A
#
# COMPACT_ATOMS: atom_id res chain seq x y z
N MET A 1 -5.18 10.40 8.97
CA MET A 1 -4.28 9.24 8.77
C MET A 1 -4.47 8.20 9.85
N THR A 2 -4.25 8.54 11.12
CA THR A 2 -4.32 7.61 12.25
C THR A 2 -5.63 6.80 12.30
N TYR A 3 -6.78 7.47 12.10
CA TYR A 3 -8.07 6.80 12.05
C TYR A 3 -8.12 5.62 11.06
N TRP A 4 -7.68 5.81 9.81
CA TRP A 4 -7.71 4.75 8.79
C TRP A 4 -6.69 3.65 9.04
N ALA A 5 -5.54 3.97 9.65
CA ALA A 5 -4.60 2.94 10.07
C ALA A 5 -5.24 2.05 11.15
N VAL A 6 -5.81 2.66 12.20
CA VAL A 6 -6.50 1.94 13.28
C VAL A 6 -7.68 1.12 12.75
N LYS A 7 -8.50 1.68 11.85
CA LYS A 7 -9.60 0.94 11.20
C LYS A 7 -9.12 -0.35 10.53
N ARG A 8 -7.95 -0.31 9.86
CA ARG A 8 -7.36 -1.45 9.15
C ARG A 8 -6.75 -2.47 10.11
N GLU A 9 -6.05 -2.02 11.16
CA GLU A 9 -5.47 -2.89 12.19
C GLU A 9 -6.53 -3.55 13.10
N CYS A 10 -7.72 -2.95 13.21
CA CYS A 10 -8.85 -3.49 13.97
C CYS A 10 -9.87 -4.26 13.10
N ALA A 11 -9.53 -4.61 11.86
CA ALA A 11 -10.40 -5.44 11.03
C ALA A 11 -10.58 -6.84 11.65
N GLY A 12 -11.70 -7.51 11.33
CA GLY A 12 -12.00 -8.84 11.85
C GLY A 12 -10.96 -9.91 11.50
N THR A 13 -10.19 -9.68 10.43
CA THR A 13 -9.04 -10.49 10.07
C THR A 13 -7.92 -9.59 9.58
N THR A 14 -6.72 -9.77 10.11
CA THR A 14 -5.54 -8.98 9.75
C THR A 14 -4.33 -9.88 9.49
N ILE A 15 -3.35 -9.33 8.79
CA ILE A 15 -2.04 -9.94 8.56
C ILE A 15 -0.96 -8.97 8.99
N GLY A 16 0.02 -9.46 9.74
CA GLY A 16 1.21 -8.73 10.14
C GLY A 16 2.44 -9.40 9.57
N VAL A 17 3.45 -8.59 9.26
CA VAL A 17 4.78 -9.09 8.92
C VAL A 17 5.84 -8.26 9.62
N ALA A 18 6.88 -8.94 10.10
CA ALA A 18 8.06 -8.33 10.68
C ALA A 18 9.32 -8.77 9.94
N ARG A 19 10.32 -7.89 9.89
CA ARG A 19 11.65 -8.22 9.42
C ARG A 19 12.39 -9.02 10.47
N VAL A 20 12.96 -10.15 10.08
CA VAL A 20 13.90 -10.91 10.91
C VAL A 20 15.30 -10.40 10.62
N LYS A 21 15.97 -9.90 11.67
CA LYS A 21 17.34 -9.39 11.58
C LYS A 21 18.30 -10.40 12.21
N GLN A 22 19.37 -10.72 11.50
CA GLN A 22 20.50 -11.47 12.03
C GLN A 22 21.77 -10.67 11.75
N ARG A 23 22.52 -10.31 12.80
CA ARG A 23 23.77 -9.54 12.67
C ARG A 23 23.62 -8.27 11.80
N ASN A 24 22.59 -7.46 12.06
CA ASN A 24 22.21 -6.24 11.32
C ASN A 24 21.71 -6.43 9.87
N GLU A 25 21.72 -7.65 9.34
CA GLU A 25 21.16 -7.93 8.01
C GLU A 25 19.72 -8.45 8.13
N THR A 26 18.83 -7.96 7.26
CA THR A 26 17.47 -8.51 7.15
C THR A 26 17.56 -9.77 6.29
N ASN A 27 17.43 -10.93 6.93
CA ASN A 27 17.56 -12.23 6.24
C ASN A 27 16.20 -12.89 5.96
N GLY A 28 15.11 -12.37 6.54
CA GLY A 28 13.80 -12.95 6.33
C GLY A 28 12.66 -12.07 6.78
N LEU A 29 11.45 -12.54 6.48
CA LEU A 29 10.20 -11.98 6.93
C LEU A 29 9.43 -13.03 7.73
N GLU A 30 8.91 -12.67 8.89
CA GLU A 30 7.98 -13.49 9.68
C GLU A 30 6.58 -12.96 9.49
N ALA A 31 5.64 -13.85 9.13
CA ALA A 31 4.26 -13.49 8.88
C ALA A 31 3.33 -14.19 9.88
N TRP A 32 2.34 -13.44 10.36
CA TRP A 32 1.27 -13.95 11.22
C TRP A 32 -0.06 -13.35 10.79
N SER A 33 -1.15 -14.02 11.12
CA SER A 33 -2.51 -13.52 10.91
C SER A 33 -3.31 -13.61 12.18
N VAL A 34 -4.19 -12.64 12.39
CA VAL A 34 -5.13 -12.60 13.51
C VAL A 34 -6.54 -12.72 12.97
N ASN A 35 -7.32 -13.66 13.50
CA ASN A 35 -8.75 -13.77 13.26
C ASN A 35 -9.49 -13.44 14.57
N THR A 36 -10.21 -12.30 14.60
CA THR A 36 -11.03 -11.87 15.75
C THR A 36 -12.52 -12.11 15.51
N THR A 37 -12.88 -12.87 14.47
CA THR A 37 -14.26 -13.27 14.21
C THR A 37 -14.66 -14.47 15.08
N LEU A 38 -15.97 -14.75 15.13
CA LEU A 38 -16.55 -15.87 15.88
C LEU A 38 -16.56 -17.19 15.10
N SER A 39 -15.89 -17.27 13.96
CA SER A 39 -15.85 -18.46 13.11
C SER A 39 -14.44 -18.73 12.60
N ASP A 40 -14.12 -20.01 12.43
CA ASP A 40 -12.93 -20.41 11.70
C ASP A 40 -13.03 -19.97 10.24
N ILE A 41 -11.93 -19.46 9.69
CA ILE A 41 -11.84 -19.06 8.28
C ILE A 41 -10.67 -19.76 7.60
N ARG A 42 -10.79 -19.97 6.29
CA ARG A 42 -9.67 -20.45 5.46
C ARG A 42 -9.21 -19.34 4.53
N VAL A 43 -7.90 -19.08 4.54
CA VAL A 43 -7.30 -18.02 3.73
C VAL A 43 -6.13 -18.54 2.92
N ALA A 44 -6.01 -18.08 1.68
CA ALA A 44 -4.77 -18.15 0.92
C ALA A 44 -3.96 -16.88 1.19
N VAL A 45 -2.68 -17.03 1.47
CA VAL A 45 -1.79 -15.90 1.76
C VAL A 45 -0.71 -15.82 0.69
N HIS A 46 -0.48 -14.61 0.20
CA HIS A 46 0.63 -14.28 -0.65
C HIS A 46 1.33 -13.02 -0.15
N ILE A 47 2.61 -12.91 -0.45
CA ILE A 47 3.46 -11.76 -0.17
C ILE A 47 4.12 -11.35 -1.48
N ASP A 48 3.97 -10.08 -1.81
CA ASP A 48 4.57 -9.47 -2.98
C ASP A 48 5.55 -8.36 -2.58
N GLY A 49 6.66 -8.28 -3.32
CA GLY A 49 7.67 -7.24 -3.18
C GLY A 49 7.82 -6.43 -4.45
N TRP A 50 8.02 -5.12 -4.34
CA TRP A 50 8.27 -4.23 -5.47
C TRP A 50 9.55 -3.42 -5.27
N ASN A 51 10.21 -3.10 -6.38
CA ASN A 51 11.28 -2.12 -6.40
C ASN A 51 10.65 -0.72 -6.38
N VAL A 52 11.03 0.13 -5.43
CA VAL A 52 10.39 1.46 -5.27
C VAL A 52 10.82 2.46 -6.34
N VAL A 53 11.96 2.21 -6.98
CA VAL A 53 12.55 3.08 -8.01
C VAL A 53 12.04 2.71 -9.40
N THR A 54 12.00 1.41 -9.72
CA THR A 54 11.58 0.95 -11.05
C THR A 54 10.10 0.60 -11.12
N GLY A 55 9.48 0.29 -9.98
CA GLY A 55 8.11 -0.22 -9.90
C GLY A 55 7.96 -1.68 -10.31
N GLU A 56 9.06 -2.36 -10.65
CA GLU A 56 9.03 -3.77 -11.05
C GLU A 56 8.79 -4.68 -9.83
N PRO A 57 8.02 -5.77 -10.00
CA PRO A 57 7.90 -6.79 -8.96
C PRO A 57 9.26 -7.48 -8.76
N VAL A 58 9.70 -7.57 -7.52
CA VAL A 58 10.97 -8.19 -7.13
C VAL A 58 10.76 -9.67 -6.79
N PHE A 59 9.66 -9.98 -6.12
CA PHE A 59 9.30 -11.35 -5.81
C PHE A 59 7.80 -11.50 -5.56
N HIS A 60 7.32 -12.72 -5.74
CA HIS A 60 6.00 -13.18 -5.35
C HIS A 60 6.18 -14.48 -4.57
N HIS A 61 5.65 -14.54 -3.36
CA HIS A 61 5.64 -15.74 -2.54
C HIS A 61 4.20 -16.09 -2.18
N SER A 62 3.76 -17.28 -2.54
CA SER A 62 2.48 -17.85 -2.12
C SER A 62 2.71 -19.16 -1.39
N TRP A 63 1.98 -19.36 -0.29
CA TRP A 63 1.95 -20.66 0.35
C TRP A 63 1.05 -21.60 -0.45
N PRO A 64 1.48 -22.85 -0.69
CA PRO A 64 0.74 -23.78 -1.56
C PRO A 64 -0.59 -24.23 -0.94
N ASN A 65 -0.71 -24.18 0.38
CA ASN A 65 -1.90 -24.59 1.12
C ASN A 65 -2.57 -23.40 1.79
N ALA A 66 -3.90 -23.41 1.81
CA ALA A 66 -4.66 -22.45 2.60
C ALA A 66 -4.44 -22.68 4.10
N PHE A 67 -4.34 -21.60 4.86
CA PHE A 67 -4.26 -21.62 6.31
C PHE A 67 -5.67 -21.65 6.91
N ALA A 68 -5.86 -22.47 7.94
CA ALA A 68 -7.06 -22.43 8.77
C ALA A 68 -6.81 -21.50 9.96
N LEU A 69 -7.42 -20.32 9.94
CA LEU A 69 -7.34 -19.35 11.02
C LEU A 69 -8.48 -19.61 12.00
N LYS A 70 -8.13 -20.04 13.20
CA LYS A 70 -9.09 -20.31 14.27
C LYS A 70 -9.75 -19.02 14.75
N LEU A 71 -11.03 -19.13 15.14
CA LEU A 71 -11.77 -18.01 15.72
C LEU A 71 -11.04 -17.44 16.95
N ASN A 72 -11.04 -16.10 17.08
CA ASN A 72 -10.40 -15.36 18.16
C ASN A 72 -8.93 -15.75 18.46
N GLN A 73 -8.12 -16.02 17.43
CA GLN A 73 -6.74 -16.49 17.60
C GLN A 73 -5.76 -15.85 16.61
N SER A 74 -4.51 -15.71 17.05
CA SER A 74 -3.36 -15.42 16.18
C SER A 74 -2.70 -16.72 15.71
N THR A 75 -2.34 -16.78 14.43
CA THR A 75 -1.70 -17.92 13.78
C THR A 75 -0.41 -17.48 13.10
N GLU A 76 0.71 -18.15 13.43
CA GLU A 76 1.95 -18.00 12.67
C GLU A 76 1.79 -18.65 11.30
N LEU A 77 2.04 -17.88 10.24
CA LEU A 77 1.95 -18.36 8.86
C LEU A 77 3.30 -18.93 8.39
N GLY A 78 4.39 -18.45 8.99
CA GLY A 78 5.73 -18.96 8.78
C GLY A 78 6.74 -17.85 8.50
N ARG A 79 7.92 -18.28 8.07
CA ARG A 79 9.05 -17.40 7.76
C ARG A 79 9.44 -17.54 6.28
N LEU A 80 9.58 -16.40 5.62
CA LEU A 80 10.12 -16.27 4.27
C LEU A 80 11.59 -15.89 4.37
N ASP A 81 12.48 -16.75 3.87
CA ASP A 81 13.91 -16.44 3.73
C ASP A 81 14.12 -15.60 2.46
N LEU A 82 14.62 -14.38 2.62
CA LEU A 82 14.85 -13.47 1.50
C LEU A 82 16.12 -13.83 0.70
N GLY A 83 17.08 -14.52 1.32
CA GLY A 83 18.28 -15.00 0.63
C GLY A 83 17.99 -16.15 -0.33
N ALA A 84 16.96 -16.96 -0.04
CA ALA A 84 16.54 -18.08 -0.87
C ALA A 84 15.76 -17.65 -2.14
N LEU A 85 15.30 -16.39 -2.21
CA LEU A 85 14.56 -15.84 -3.36
C LEU A 85 15.48 -15.46 -4.55
N GLY A 86 16.78 -15.72 -4.44
CA GLY A 86 17.77 -15.48 -5.50
C GLY A 86 18.56 -14.17 -5.32
N PRO A 87 19.76 -14.05 -5.92
CA PRO A 87 20.70 -13.01 -5.59
C PRO A 87 20.34 -11.71 -6.31
N SER A 88 19.70 -10.79 -5.60
CA SER A 88 20.11 -9.39 -5.68
C SER A 88 20.69 -9.05 -4.32
N ARG A 89 21.98 -8.73 -4.27
CA ARG A 89 22.73 -8.48 -3.02
C ARG A 89 22.00 -7.44 -2.16
N PHE A 90 21.27 -7.88 -1.15
CA PHE A 90 20.74 -7.03 -0.11
C PHE A 90 21.84 -6.68 0.90
N LYS A 91 22.78 -5.81 0.50
CA LYS A 91 23.64 -5.13 1.47
C LYS A 91 22.94 -3.86 1.91
N LEU A 92 22.43 -3.82 3.13
CA LEU A 92 22.21 -2.54 3.81
C LEU A 92 23.62 -1.94 4.04
N SER A 93 24.00 -0.92 3.27
CA SER A 93 25.25 -0.22 3.54
C SER A 93 25.07 0.71 4.75
N GLU A 94 25.97 0.61 5.71
CA GLU A 94 26.03 1.50 6.88
C GLU A 94 26.63 2.88 6.55
N ASN A 95 27.07 3.15 5.32
CA ASN A 95 27.66 4.44 4.96
C ASN A 95 27.46 4.76 3.48
N GLY A 96 26.80 5.90 3.22
CA GLY A 96 26.99 6.79 2.06
C GLY A 96 27.02 6.18 0.64
N ILE A 97 25.97 6.49 -0.13
CA ILE A 97 25.93 6.53 -1.61
C ILE A 97 26.01 5.15 -2.30
N GLY A 98 24.84 4.64 -2.70
CA GLY A 98 24.72 3.67 -3.81
C GLY A 98 24.23 2.25 -3.45
N LEU A 99 22.90 2.11 -3.33
CA LEU A 99 22.05 0.98 -3.80
C LEU A 99 20.64 1.23 -3.24
N GLU A 100 19.74 1.66 -4.13
CA GLU A 100 18.41 2.18 -3.77
C GLU A 100 17.44 1.04 -3.38
N ASP A 101 17.12 1.02 -2.09
CA ASP A 101 15.78 0.84 -1.52
C ASP A 101 14.85 -0.22 -2.12
N ILE A 102 14.79 -1.38 -1.46
CA ILE A 102 13.75 -2.39 -1.72
C ILE A 102 12.65 -2.21 -0.67
N GLY A 103 11.53 -1.64 -1.11
CA GLY A 103 10.33 -1.41 -0.32
C GLY A 103 9.43 -2.63 -0.33
N PHE A 104 9.39 -3.34 0.78
CA PHE A 104 8.41 -4.39 1.01
C PHE A 104 7.02 -3.74 1.08
N ALA A 105 6.12 -4.14 0.18
CA ALA A 105 4.69 -3.86 0.36
C ALA A 105 4.10 -4.90 1.31
N ILE A 106 4.58 -4.85 2.55
CA ILE A 106 3.85 -5.33 3.71
C ILE A 106 3.99 -4.25 4.75
N ARG A 107 2.85 -3.85 5.31
CA ARG A 107 2.71 -2.65 6.13
C ARG A 107 3.76 -2.59 7.25
N HIS A 108 4.51 -1.48 7.19
CA HIS A 108 5.47 -0.96 8.16
C HIS A 108 6.77 -1.75 8.34
N CYS A 109 7.86 -1.30 7.70
CA CYS A 109 9.03 -0.73 8.41
C CYS A 109 10.19 -0.34 7.44
N GLN A 110 10.83 0.78 7.79
CA GLN A 110 12.11 1.38 7.38
C GLN A 110 12.18 2.22 6.07
N GLU A 111 12.63 3.47 6.28
CA GLU A 111 12.60 4.65 5.42
C GLU A 111 13.57 4.56 4.23
N ALA A 112 13.05 4.10 3.11
CA ALA A 112 13.47 4.57 1.79
C ALA A 112 12.71 5.87 1.47
N PRO A 113 13.34 6.96 1.03
CA PRO A 113 12.58 8.06 0.43
C PRO A 113 11.88 7.54 -0.83
N PHE A 114 10.57 7.37 -0.76
CA PHE A 114 9.77 7.10 -1.95
C PHE A 114 9.89 8.31 -2.88
N GLN A 115 10.71 8.19 -3.94
CA GLN A 115 10.97 9.28 -4.89
C GLN A 115 9.81 9.50 -5.88
N ALA A 116 8.63 8.93 -5.61
CA ALA A 116 7.47 9.08 -6.48
C ALA A 116 7.04 10.55 -6.53
N GLY A 117 7.32 11.21 -7.66
CA GLY A 117 6.78 12.52 -8.00
C GLY A 117 5.33 12.47 -8.52
N ALA A 118 4.69 13.63 -8.64
CA ALA A 118 3.29 13.78 -9.06
C ALA A 118 2.94 13.10 -10.41
N ARG A 119 3.91 12.95 -11.32
CA ARG A 119 3.73 12.24 -12.61
C ARG A 119 3.48 10.74 -12.47
N HIS A 120 3.76 10.18 -11.30
CA HIS A 120 3.64 8.75 -11.02
C HIS A 120 2.27 8.36 -10.45
N LEU A 121 1.38 9.34 -10.25
CA LEU A 121 0.04 9.15 -9.71
C LEU A 121 -1.03 9.55 -10.75
N GLY A 122 -1.93 8.62 -11.05
CA GLY A 122 -3.18 8.88 -11.75
C GLY A 122 -4.34 8.93 -10.76
N LEU A 123 -5.13 10.00 -10.78
CA LEU A 123 -6.38 10.09 -10.03
C LEU A 123 -7.55 10.28 -10.99
N LYS A 124 -8.61 9.50 -10.80
CA LYS A 124 -9.82 9.57 -11.59
C LYS A 124 -11.04 9.42 -10.69
N ILE A 125 -12.03 10.29 -10.87
CA ILE A 125 -13.33 10.13 -10.22
C ILE A 125 -14.16 9.19 -11.09
N ALA A 126 -14.69 8.14 -10.51
CA ALA A 126 -15.49 7.13 -11.18
C ALA A 126 -16.76 6.82 -10.37
N ARG A 127 -17.70 6.10 -11.00
CA ARG A 127 -18.85 5.50 -10.33
C ARG A 127 -18.61 4.01 -10.19
N ASN A 128 -18.90 3.47 -9.00
CA ASN A 128 -19.01 2.04 -8.77
C ASN A 128 -20.43 1.75 -8.26
N GLY A 129 -21.32 1.35 -9.16
CA GLY A 129 -22.76 1.31 -8.87
C GLY A 129 -23.30 2.70 -8.49
N ALA A 130 -23.91 2.80 -7.30
CA ALA A 130 -24.42 4.06 -6.77
C ALA A 130 -23.33 4.94 -6.14
N ASP A 131 -22.16 4.38 -5.86
CA ASP A 131 -21.11 5.06 -5.09
C ASP A 131 -20.20 5.91 -5.99
N THR A 132 -19.76 7.05 -5.46
CA THR A 132 -18.66 7.82 -6.03
C THR A 132 -17.35 7.28 -5.46
N VAL A 133 -16.40 6.95 -6.34
CA VAL A 133 -15.06 6.49 -5.95
C VAL A 133 -13.99 7.34 -6.61
N VAL A 134 -12.83 7.45 -5.97
CA VAL A 134 -11.61 7.92 -6.61
C VAL A 134 -10.70 6.73 -6.85
N GLU A 135 -10.49 6.43 -8.12
CA GLU A 135 -9.51 5.44 -8.59
C GLU A 135 -8.13 6.10 -8.57
N ALA A 136 -7.23 5.54 -7.77
CA ALA A 136 -5.83 5.89 -7.73
C ALA A 136 -5.00 4.78 -8.39
N THR A 137 -4.23 5.15 -9.40
CA THR A 137 -3.24 4.30 -10.05
C THR A 137 -1.85 4.87 -9.86
N ALA A 138 -0.86 4.00 -9.76
CA ALA A 138 0.53 4.41 -9.68
C ALA A 138 1.39 3.56 -10.60
N ASN A 139 2.43 4.16 -11.19
CA ASN A 139 3.44 3.42 -11.95
C ASN A 139 4.73 3.17 -11.14
N LEU A 140 4.83 3.75 -9.94
CA LEU A 140 5.79 3.42 -8.90
C LEU A 140 5.04 3.26 -7.57
N PRO A 141 5.54 2.48 -6.60
CA PRO A 141 4.96 2.43 -5.26
C PRO A 141 4.88 3.83 -4.64
N ILE A 142 3.71 4.20 -4.12
CA ILE A 142 3.49 5.46 -3.39
C ILE A 142 3.14 5.11 -1.95
N LYS A 143 3.76 5.79 -0.98
CA LYS A 143 3.55 5.51 0.44
C LYS A 143 2.65 6.55 1.11
N GLY A 144 1.52 6.12 1.64
CA GLY A 144 0.61 6.93 2.44
C GLY A 144 -0.19 7.95 1.63
N LEU A 145 -0.67 7.57 0.45
CA LEU A 145 -1.49 8.41 -0.41
C LEU A 145 -2.76 8.86 0.32
N LEU A 146 -2.85 10.16 0.53
CA LEU A 146 -3.99 10.90 1.02
C LEU A 146 -4.66 11.64 -0.11
N VAL A 147 -5.95 11.36 -0.34
CA VAL A 147 -6.78 12.13 -1.29
C VAL A 147 -7.73 13.03 -0.51
N GLN A 148 -7.85 14.27 -0.95
CA GLN A 148 -8.71 15.31 -0.37
C GLN A 148 -9.56 15.93 -1.47
N VAL A 149 -10.77 16.35 -1.14
CA VAL A 149 -11.58 17.19 -2.03
C VAL A 149 -11.41 18.64 -1.61
N MET A 150 -11.11 19.52 -2.56
CA MET A 150 -10.97 20.96 -2.31
C MET A 150 -12.33 21.58 -1.99
N ASP A 151 -12.32 22.66 -1.22
CA ASP A 151 -13.48 23.54 -0.93
C ASP A 151 -14.70 22.87 -0.26
N HIS A 152 -14.56 21.63 0.21
CA HIS A 152 -15.59 20.92 0.96
C HIS A 152 -15.10 20.60 2.38
N LEU A 153 -15.77 21.18 3.38
CA LEU A 153 -15.46 20.97 4.80
C LEU A 153 -15.88 19.56 5.28
N ASP A 154 -16.93 18.99 4.68
CA ASP A 154 -17.50 17.69 5.08
C ASP A 154 -17.05 16.53 4.16
N THR A 155 -15.73 16.39 3.98
CA THR A 155 -15.17 15.29 3.20
C THR A 155 -14.98 14.04 4.07
N THR A 156 -15.74 12.98 3.77
CA THR A 156 -15.59 11.68 4.44
C THR A 156 -15.22 10.61 3.42
N TRP A 157 -14.29 9.75 3.80
CA TRP A 157 -13.78 8.65 2.97
C TRP A 157 -13.93 7.33 3.72
N GLU A 158 -14.27 6.26 3.00
CA GLU A 158 -14.30 4.92 3.56
C GLU A 158 -12.90 4.45 3.98
N ASP A 159 -11.88 4.72 3.14
CA ASP A 159 -10.47 4.51 3.43
C ASP A 159 -9.64 5.63 2.81
N ASN A 160 -8.46 5.88 3.38
CA ASN A 160 -7.50 6.87 2.92
C ASN A 160 -6.12 6.61 3.52
N GLY A 161 -5.06 7.18 2.97
CA GLY A 161 -3.70 6.87 3.43
C GLY A 161 -3.28 5.47 3.01
N VAL A 162 -3.55 5.13 1.76
CA VAL A 162 -3.25 3.82 1.16
C VAL A 162 -1.90 3.85 0.45
N ASP A 163 -1.34 2.68 0.17
CA ASP A 163 -0.05 2.57 -0.53
C ASP A 163 -0.29 1.95 -1.92
N PRO A 164 -0.65 2.71 -2.96
CA PRO A 164 -0.86 2.13 -4.27
C PRO A 164 0.47 1.65 -4.86
N VAL A 165 0.42 0.49 -5.51
CA VAL A 165 1.55 -0.16 -6.17
C VAL A 165 1.27 -0.34 -7.67
N PRO A 166 2.30 -0.53 -8.51
CA PRO A 166 2.12 -0.70 -9.94
C PRO A 166 1.20 -1.85 -10.33
N GLY A 167 0.36 -1.60 -11.33
CA GLY A 167 -0.61 -2.59 -11.85
C GLY A 167 -1.88 -2.73 -11.02
N GLN A 168 -1.98 -2.08 -9.85
CA GLN A 168 -3.18 -2.10 -9.02
C GLN A 168 -3.96 -0.78 -9.10
N ILE A 169 -5.29 -0.89 -9.00
CA ILE A 169 -6.19 0.26 -8.89
C ILE A 169 -6.67 0.30 -7.44
N ALA A 170 -6.25 1.32 -6.69
CA ALA A 170 -6.81 1.58 -5.37
C ALA A 170 -8.10 2.38 -5.51
N SER A 171 -9.23 1.81 -5.10
CA SER A 171 -10.54 2.47 -5.17
C SER A 171 -10.91 3.06 -3.81
N LEU A 172 -10.93 4.39 -3.73
CA LEU A 172 -11.24 5.14 -2.51
C LEU A 172 -12.69 5.61 -2.57
N ARG A 173 -13.60 4.96 -1.84
CA ARG A 173 -15.00 5.36 -1.79
C ARG A 173 -15.18 6.67 -1.05
N PHE A 174 -15.81 7.62 -1.72
CA PHE A 174 -16.17 8.90 -1.16
C PHE A 174 -17.57 8.83 -0.53
N MET A 175 -17.68 9.20 0.73
CA MET A 175 -18.91 9.16 1.52
C MET A 175 -19.55 10.54 1.70
N GLY A 176 -18.88 11.60 1.25
CA GLY A 176 -19.40 12.96 1.29
C GLY A 176 -20.32 13.28 0.11
N LYS A 177 -20.67 14.57 -0.02
CA LYS A 177 -21.44 15.11 -1.16
C LYS A 177 -20.55 16.02 -2.01
N GLY A 178 -20.99 16.32 -3.23
CA GLY A 178 -20.36 17.33 -4.09
C GLY A 178 -19.21 16.83 -4.97
N LEU A 179 -18.86 15.54 -4.91
CA LEU A 179 -17.91 14.93 -5.84
C LEU A 179 -18.64 14.17 -6.95
N GLU A 180 -18.44 14.60 -8.19
CA GLU A 180 -19.11 14.05 -9.38
C GLU A 180 -18.09 13.71 -10.48
N VAL A 181 -18.44 12.70 -11.28
CA VAL A 181 -17.63 12.30 -12.44
C VAL A 181 -17.61 13.44 -13.46
N GLY A 182 -16.43 13.76 -13.97
CA GLY A 182 -16.25 14.83 -14.96
C GLY A 182 -16.00 16.21 -14.36
N GLN A 183 -16.07 16.37 -13.03
CA GLN A 183 -15.67 17.61 -12.38
C GLN A 183 -14.19 17.93 -12.66
N LYS A 184 -13.93 19.18 -13.04
CA LYS A 184 -12.57 19.66 -13.27
C LYS A 184 -12.00 20.17 -11.94
N HIS A 185 -10.91 19.54 -11.50
CA HIS A 185 -10.07 19.98 -10.38
C HIS A 185 -10.65 19.93 -8.95
N PRO A 186 -11.53 18.97 -8.54
CA PRO A 186 -11.98 18.92 -7.16
C PRO A 186 -10.98 18.23 -6.22
N LEU A 187 -9.91 17.60 -6.72
CA LEU A 187 -9.03 16.74 -5.91
C LEU A 187 -7.67 17.38 -5.60
N ARG A 188 -7.15 17.08 -4.41
CA ARG A 188 -5.74 17.25 -4.00
C ARG A 188 -5.23 15.91 -3.46
N ALA A 189 -3.95 15.61 -3.70
CA ALA A 189 -3.32 14.42 -3.14
C ALA A 189 -2.00 14.75 -2.42
N ARG A 190 -1.66 13.99 -1.38
CA ARG A 190 -0.39 14.07 -0.64
C ARG A 190 0.09 12.67 -0.28
N TRP A 191 1.39 12.47 -0.20
CA TRP A 191 1.99 11.21 0.26
C TRP A 191 3.33 11.48 0.92
N MET A 192 3.99 10.45 1.44
CA MET A 192 5.34 10.61 1.97
C MET A 192 6.32 10.83 0.82
N GLY A 193 6.86 12.05 0.73
CA GLY A 193 7.81 12.43 -0.32
C GLY A 193 7.23 13.28 -1.45
N GLY A 194 5.92 13.60 -1.43
CA GLY A 194 5.36 14.48 -2.46
C GLY A 194 3.91 14.90 -2.27
N GLU A 195 3.49 15.79 -3.15
CA GLU A 195 2.09 16.18 -3.28
C GLU A 195 1.68 16.33 -4.74
N TRP A 196 0.39 16.17 -4.98
CA TRP A 196 -0.26 16.42 -6.24
C TRP A 196 -1.29 17.52 -6.01
N SER A 197 -0.95 18.69 -6.50
CA SER A 197 -1.85 19.84 -6.63
C SER A 197 -1.64 20.36 -8.05
N ARG A 198 -2.71 20.44 -8.84
CA ARG A 198 -2.59 20.62 -10.30
C ARG A 198 -2.32 22.08 -10.73
N GLN A 199 -1.55 22.86 -9.95
CA GLN A 199 -0.80 23.98 -10.54
C GLN A 199 0.36 23.48 -11.41
N ASN A 200 0.76 22.22 -11.30
CA ASN A 200 1.81 21.61 -12.13
C ASN A 200 1.21 20.66 -13.17
N ASN A 201 1.09 21.18 -14.41
CA ASN A 201 1.03 20.51 -15.70
C ASN A 201 0.18 19.24 -15.86
N VAL A 202 -0.97 19.34 -16.53
CA VAL A 202 -1.43 18.27 -17.42
C VAL A 202 -2.04 18.84 -18.70
N ARG A 203 -1.48 18.43 -19.84
CA ARG A 203 -2.07 18.61 -21.17
C ARG A 203 -3.43 17.89 -21.23
N PRO A 204 -4.46 18.49 -21.84
CA PRO A 204 -5.71 17.78 -22.10
C PRO A 204 -5.44 16.62 -23.07
N SER A 205 -5.82 15.40 -22.69
CA SER A 205 -6.02 14.32 -23.65
C SER A 205 -7.35 14.57 -24.36
N LEU A 206 -7.26 14.77 -25.68
CA LEU A 206 -8.37 14.63 -26.63
C LEU A 206 -8.82 13.17 -26.71
#